data_AF-A0A2H0P6P2-F1
#
_entry.id   AF-A0A2H0P6P2-F1
#
_cell.length_a   1.000
_cell.length_b   1.000
_cell.length_c   1.000
_cell.angle_alpha   90.00
_cell.angle_beta   90.00
_cell.angle_gamma   90.00
#
_symmetry.space_group_name_H-M   'P 1'
#
loop_
_entity.id
_entity.type
_entity.pdbx_description
1 polymer ?
#
loop_
_entity_poly.entity_id
_entity_poly.type
_entity_poly.pdbx_seq_one_letter_code
_entity_poly.pdbx_strand_id
1 'polypeptide(L)'
;MIELTEHQQKFLNEISDYIRTEQRSPTTRELQERLNLKSPRSVAQYLESLETAGYIRRGRGARNIQLISPEKMEHRQDSADTTLKSATESPTVFISYSHDSPEHKQWVEDLATRLRNSGVNAILDKWNLEPGSDVALFMDRGVRDSDRVLTICTDTYIRKAEAGHGGVGYERMIVTAELIQDIGTIKFIPIVKDVTGAKKVPAFLGTRLRIETQDGQITDEDFEVLLRSLHNFPPRQPPLGNNPFINKKEVKSADQLPTITVDVGDPVEIYNTAVQLTRQIDMAGWRQLVKRVRGPVNNALLQWRVHIEQTQVGSKDWKERVDSALQCAAPIFAIALAGIESGRPEFSDQRALFDDLYNISGWNRAGLMSVIKTPSALGYFYHSLHGALCALIGNYDAALKLVDIVVKVGEAGHYAPIHRHHGLMGWTSALNDKVSGAWEFLSGSADRFPWLEKIFGGSSQYRTGLCAYYILLSLNELACDLAEKDIEEYPTDLSLDIPLCFVTEAPEIVEKAITMLQSHPELLQAVWEKHGVKTERVLKVWPSWIKVCNHWLDKVYDFEWFDGSPHAKLLMPFGLNIKSVEID
;
A
#
# COMPACT_ATOMS: atom_id res chain seq x y z
N MET A 1 5.78 30.70 -16.18
CA MET A 1 4.36 30.41 -16.51
C MET A 1 4.24 30.10 -18.00
N ILE A 2 3.22 29.35 -18.43
CA ILE A 2 2.85 29.26 -19.85
C ILE A 2 2.32 30.64 -20.26
N GLU A 3 2.83 31.22 -21.36
CA GLU A 3 2.31 32.49 -21.87
C GLU A 3 0.85 32.32 -22.30
N LEU A 4 -0.01 33.22 -21.82
CA LEU A 4 -1.42 33.22 -22.19
C LEU A 4 -1.59 33.87 -23.56
N THR A 5 -2.43 33.27 -24.40
CA THR A 5 -2.93 33.94 -25.60
C THR A 5 -3.73 35.19 -25.22
N GLU A 6 -3.83 36.16 -26.14
CA GLU A 6 -4.59 37.40 -25.93
C GLU A 6 -6.04 37.14 -25.46
N HIS A 7 -6.66 36.08 -25.99
CA HIS A 7 -8.02 35.67 -25.63
C HIS A 7 -8.08 35.09 -24.20
N GLN A 8 -7.09 34.29 -23.79
CA GLN A 8 -7.01 33.77 -22.41
C GLN A 8 -6.70 34.87 -21.40
N GLN A 9 -5.84 35.84 -21.76
CA GLN A 9 -5.55 36.99 -20.92
C GLN A 9 -6.79 37.85 -20.70
N LYS A 10 -7.57 38.10 -21.77
CA LYS A 10 -8.85 38.81 -21.68
C LYS A 10 -9.85 38.07 -20.78
N PHE A 11 -9.91 36.73 -20.89
CA PHE A 11 -10.76 35.90 -20.05
C PHE A 11 -10.36 35.94 -18.56
N LEU A 12 -9.06 35.90 -18.27
CA LEU A 12 -8.52 36.01 -16.92
C LEU A 12 -8.83 37.39 -16.30
N ASN A 13 -8.66 38.46 -17.07
CA ASN A 13 -8.96 39.82 -16.63
C ASN A 13 -10.44 39.97 -16.25
N GLU A 14 -11.36 39.38 -17.02
CA GLU A 14 -12.79 39.42 -16.72
C GLU A 14 -13.16 38.62 -15.46
N ILE A 15 -12.50 37.49 -15.18
CA ILE A 15 -12.65 36.79 -13.89
C ILE A 15 -12.18 37.70 -12.75
N SER A 16 -11.04 38.37 -12.92
CA SER A 16 -10.48 39.29 -11.92
C SER A 16 -11.37 40.49 -11.68
N ASP A 17 -11.90 41.09 -12.73
CA ASP A 17 -12.82 42.21 -12.62
C ASP A 17 -14.13 41.79 -11.97
N TYR A 18 -14.67 40.61 -12.30
CA TYR A 18 -15.87 40.08 -11.65
C TYR A 18 -15.68 39.91 -10.14
N ILE A 19 -14.60 39.25 -9.72
CA ILE A 19 -14.31 39.00 -8.30
C ILE A 19 -14.13 40.33 -7.56
N ARG A 20 -13.46 41.31 -8.20
CA ARG A 20 -13.26 42.64 -7.63
C ARG A 20 -14.56 43.42 -7.48
N THR A 21 -15.47 43.37 -8.46
CA THR A 21 -16.72 44.16 -8.43
C THR A 21 -17.81 43.51 -7.58
N GLU A 22 -17.95 42.19 -7.66
CA GLU A 22 -19.05 41.45 -7.04
C GLU A 22 -18.68 40.82 -5.69
N GLN A 23 -17.41 40.93 -5.27
CA GLN A 23 -16.84 40.32 -4.06
C GLN A 23 -17.13 38.81 -3.92
N ARG A 24 -17.32 38.11 -5.04
CA ARG A 24 -17.57 36.65 -5.09
C ARG A 24 -17.05 36.04 -6.39
N SER A 25 -16.74 34.75 -6.35
CA SER A 25 -16.35 34.00 -7.55
C SER A 25 -17.50 33.94 -8.55
N PRO A 26 -17.25 34.18 -9.85
CA PRO A 26 -18.24 33.99 -10.90
C PRO A 26 -18.55 32.51 -11.09
N THR A 27 -19.76 32.23 -11.60
CA THR A 27 -20.19 30.93 -12.09
C THR A 27 -19.91 30.78 -13.59
N THR A 28 -19.92 29.55 -14.11
CA THR A 28 -19.76 29.28 -15.55
C THR A 28 -20.78 30.03 -16.41
N ARG A 29 -22.02 30.20 -15.93
CA ARG A 29 -23.09 30.89 -16.65
C ARG A 29 -22.90 32.41 -16.64
N GLU A 30 -22.49 32.98 -15.51
CA GLU A 30 -22.17 34.41 -15.38
C GLU A 30 -20.99 34.80 -16.29
N LEU A 31 -19.96 33.94 -16.39
CA LEU A 31 -18.85 34.14 -17.34
C LEU A 31 -19.31 34.03 -18.79
N GLN A 32 -20.21 33.10 -19.10
CA GLN A 32 -20.75 32.94 -20.46
C GLN A 32 -21.49 34.19 -20.93
N GLU A 33 -22.36 34.75 -20.08
CA GLU A 33 -23.17 35.93 -20.39
C GLU A 33 -22.30 37.18 -20.52
N ARG A 34 -21.36 37.38 -19.59
CA ARG A 34 -20.48 38.57 -19.56
C ARG A 34 -19.49 38.63 -20.72
N LEU A 35 -19.03 37.48 -21.20
CA LEU A 35 -18.11 37.36 -22.34
C LEU A 35 -18.82 37.13 -23.68
N ASN A 36 -20.15 37.12 -23.69
CA ASN A 36 -20.99 36.86 -24.87
C ASN A 36 -20.58 35.57 -25.62
N LEU A 37 -20.29 34.49 -24.88
CA LEU A 37 -19.83 33.22 -25.45
C LEU A 37 -21.02 32.33 -25.86
N LYS A 38 -20.98 31.82 -27.09
CA LYS A 38 -22.07 31.03 -27.68
C LYS A 38 -22.34 29.69 -26.99
N SER A 39 -21.40 29.17 -26.18
CA SER A 39 -21.53 27.86 -25.53
C SER A 39 -20.89 27.82 -24.13
N PRO A 40 -21.51 27.16 -23.14
CA PRO A 40 -20.91 26.90 -21.83
C PRO A 40 -19.61 26.08 -21.91
N ARG A 41 -19.47 25.26 -22.97
CA ARG A 41 -18.27 24.43 -23.19
C ARG A 41 -17.03 25.28 -23.45
N SER A 42 -17.19 26.44 -24.10
CA SER A 42 -16.09 27.38 -24.34
C SER A 42 -15.57 27.97 -23.04
N VAL A 43 -16.47 28.28 -22.09
CA VAL A 43 -16.08 28.76 -20.75
C VAL A 43 -15.27 27.69 -20.01
N ALA A 44 -15.70 26.42 -20.08
CA ALA A 44 -14.98 25.31 -19.46
C ALA A 44 -13.56 25.13 -20.02
N GLN A 45 -13.39 25.27 -21.34
CA GLN A 45 -12.08 25.19 -22.01
C GLN A 45 -11.14 26.33 -21.62
N TYR A 46 -11.64 27.58 -21.54
CA TYR A 46 -10.81 28.70 -21.09
C TYR A 46 -10.42 28.57 -19.62
N LEU A 47 -11.35 28.12 -18.76
CA LEU A 47 -11.04 27.84 -17.35
C LEU A 47 -10.02 26.71 -17.20
N GLU A 48 -10.13 25.63 -17.95
CA GLU A 48 -9.16 24.53 -17.94
C GLU A 48 -7.80 24.97 -18.46
N SER A 49 -7.76 25.82 -19.49
CA SER A 49 -6.52 26.39 -20.02
C SER A 49 -5.83 27.29 -19.00
N LEU A 50 -6.59 28.16 -18.31
CA LEU A 50 -6.06 29.03 -17.26
C LEU A 50 -5.62 28.28 -16.02
N GLU A 51 -6.29 27.17 -15.68
CA GLU A 51 -5.93 26.28 -14.57
C GLU A 51 -4.65 25.50 -14.89
N THR A 52 -4.54 24.97 -16.12
CA THR A 52 -3.33 24.31 -16.62
C THR A 52 -2.15 25.28 -16.71
N ALA A 53 -2.40 26.52 -17.12
CA ALA A 53 -1.40 27.58 -17.17
C ALA A 53 -1.05 28.14 -15.78
N GLY A 54 -1.76 27.74 -14.72
CA GLY A 54 -1.47 28.07 -13.33
C GLY A 54 -1.96 29.43 -12.85
N TYR A 55 -2.86 30.08 -13.60
CA TYR A 55 -3.40 31.41 -13.25
C TYR A 55 -4.65 31.34 -12.38
N ILE A 56 -5.35 30.20 -12.36
CA ILE A 56 -6.54 29.98 -11.53
C ILE A 56 -6.54 28.58 -10.90
N ARG A 57 -7.31 28.39 -9.83
CA ARG A 57 -7.65 27.08 -9.24
C ARG A 57 -9.17 26.94 -9.11
N ARG A 58 -9.71 25.76 -9.41
CA ARG A 58 -11.14 25.46 -9.27
C ARG A 58 -11.41 24.43 -8.16
N GLY A 59 -12.36 24.74 -7.28
CA GLY A 59 -12.91 23.79 -6.28
C GLY A 59 -14.26 23.20 -6.69
N ARG A 60 -14.81 22.27 -5.88
CA ARG A 60 -16.13 21.68 -6.13
C ARG A 60 -17.25 22.70 -5.86
N GLY A 61 -18.11 22.98 -6.84
CA GLY A 61 -19.28 23.87 -6.70
C GLY A 61 -19.24 25.09 -7.62
N ALA A 62 -20.36 25.82 -7.72
CA ALA A 62 -20.56 26.85 -8.74
C ALA A 62 -19.73 28.14 -8.56
N ARG A 63 -19.11 28.38 -7.40
CA ARG A 63 -18.40 29.63 -7.06
C ARG A 63 -17.04 29.39 -6.40
N ASN A 64 -16.24 28.52 -6.99
CA ASN A 64 -14.95 28.12 -6.43
C ASN A 64 -13.77 28.38 -7.38
N ILE A 65 -13.80 29.47 -8.15
CA ILE A 65 -12.68 29.92 -8.97
C ILE A 65 -11.82 30.89 -8.14
N GLN A 66 -10.56 30.54 -7.94
CA GLN A 66 -9.58 31.36 -7.21
C GLN A 66 -8.46 31.82 -8.16
N LEU A 67 -8.12 33.10 -8.15
CA LEU A 67 -6.97 33.63 -8.90
C LEU A 67 -5.66 33.31 -8.17
N ILE A 68 -4.64 32.94 -8.94
CA ILE A 68 -3.29 32.71 -8.46
C ILE A 68 -2.45 33.93 -8.89
N SER A 69 -2.13 34.83 -7.96
CA SER A 69 -1.32 36.02 -8.25
C SER A 69 0.14 35.64 -8.57
N PRO A 70 0.82 36.34 -9.51
CA PRO A 70 2.21 36.05 -9.91
C PRO A 70 3.22 36.11 -8.76
N GLU A 71 2.96 36.93 -7.73
CA GLU A 71 3.82 37.07 -6.54
C GLU A 71 3.91 35.78 -5.70
N LYS A 72 3.03 34.79 -5.91
CA LYS A 72 3.08 33.48 -5.24
C LYS A 72 3.91 32.42 -6.01
N MET A 73 4.56 32.77 -7.12
CA MET A 73 5.28 31.81 -7.97
C MET A 73 6.81 31.86 -7.94
N GLU A 74 7.46 32.90 -7.39
CA GLU A 74 8.94 32.95 -7.32
C GLU A 74 9.56 31.94 -6.33
N HIS A 75 8.75 31.19 -5.57
CA HIS A 75 9.22 30.14 -4.65
C HIS A 75 8.99 28.70 -5.13
N ARG A 76 8.91 28.43 -6.44
CA ARG A 76 8.60 27.07 -6.94
C ARG A 76 9.45 26.53 -8.10
N GLN A 77 10.71 26.92 -8.19
CA GLN A 77 11.70 26.15 -8.95
C GLN A 77 12.90 25.89 -8.04
N ASP A 78 13.20 24.58 -7.88
CA ASP A 78 14.23 23.93 -7.05
C ASP A 78 13.76 23.37 -5.70
N SER A 79 13.41 22.08 -5.69
CA SER A 79 13.66 21.16 -4.56
C SER A 79 13.20 19.72 -4.87
N ALA A 80 13.96 19.03 -5.72
CA ALA A 80 14.30 17.63 -5.45
C ALA A 80 15.59 17.65 -4.62
N ASP A 81 15.46 18.15 -3.41
CA ASP A 81 16.48 18.05 -2.37
C ASP A 81 15.74 18.00 -1.05
N THR A 82 16.25 17.17 -0.13
CA THR A 82 15.84 17.22 1.27
C THR A 82 16.32 18.56 1.80
N THR A 83 15.55 19.62 1.62
CA THR A 83 15.89 20.93 2.15
C THR A 83 15.25 21.06 3.51
N LEU A 84 16.11 21.04 4.52
CA LEU A 84 15.86 21.68 5.80
C LEU A 84 15.00 22.92 5.54
N LYS A 85 13.83 22.99 6.19
CA LYS A 85 13.13 24.26 6.39
C LYS A 85 14.19 25.30 6.74
N SER A 86 14.17 26.44 6.04
CA SER A 86 15.05 27.55 6.39
C SER A 86 15.02 27.74 7.91
N ALA A 87 16.17 28.00 8.54
CA ALA A 87 16.31 28.16 9.99
C ALA A 87 15.54 29.39 10.56
N THR A 88 14.59 29.92 9.80
CA THR A 88 13.80 31.12 10.05
C THR A 88 12.28 30.88 10.08
N GLU A 89 11.77 29.70 9.71
CA GLU A 89 10.35 29.36 9.90
C GLU A 89 10.14 28.44 11.11
N SER A 90 9.39 28.91 12.10
CA SER A 90 9.04 28.14 13.31
C SER A 90 8.27 26.85 12.96
N PRO A 91 8.70 25.67 13.46
CA PRO A 91 7.99 24.42 13.22
C PRO A 91 6.57 24.48 13.79
N THR A 92 5.59 23.99 13.04
CA THR A 92 4.19 24.00 13.44
C THR A 92 3.79 22.67 14.06
N VAL A 93 3.21 22.73 15.26
CA VAL A 93 2.89 21.55 16.07
C VAL A 93 1.43 21.59 16.50
N PHE A 94 0.69 20.52 16.22
CA PHE A 94 -0.66 20.36 16.73
C PHE A 94 -0.66 19.52 18.02
N ILE A 95 -1.40 19.96 19.04
CA ILE A 95 -1.51 19.24 20.32
C ILE A 95 -2.88 18.56 20.42
N SER A 96 -2.87 17.23 20.28
CA SER A 96 -4.05 16.37 20.43
C SER A 96 -4.12 15.85 21.87
N TYR A 97 -5.18 16.23 22.60
CA TYR A 97 -5.39 15.85 23.99
C TYR A 97 -6.89 15.66 24.28
N SER A 98 -7.22 14.99 25.39
CA SER A 98 -8.60 14.84 25.86
C SER A 98 -8.93 15.84 26.96
N HIS A 99 -10.19 16.27 27.03
CA HIS A 99 -10.67 17.22 28.05
C HIS A 99 -10.91 16.50 29.39
N ASP A 100 -9.83 16.09 30.06
CA ASP A 100 -9.91 15.25 31.25
C ASP A 100 -10.32 16.02 32.51
N SER A 101 -9.63 17.11 32.80
CA SER A 101 -9.91 17.99 33.95
C SER A 101 -9.43 19.43 33.67
N PRO A 102 -9.89 20.44 34.44
CA PRO A 102 -9.35 21.80 34.35
C PRO A 102 -7.83 21.87 34.54
N GLU A 103 -7.28 21.09 35.47
CA GLU A 103 -5.84 21.01 35.74
C GLU A 103 -5.08 20.43 34.56
N HIS A 104 -5.63 19.38 33.92
CA HIS A 104 -5.05 18.82 32.70
C HIS A 104 -5.07 19.83 31.54
N LYS A 105 -6.17 20.58 31.37
CA LYS A 105 -6.27 21.63 30.35
C LYS A 105 -5.24 22.73 30.57
N GLN A 106 -5.06 23.15 31.83
CA GLN A 106 -4.04 24.15 32.18
C GLN A 106 -2.63 23.62 31.88
N TRP A 107 -2.35 22.37 32.25
CA TRP A 107 -1.07 21.75 31.97
C TRP A 107 -0.74 21.68 30.46
N VAL A 108 -1.73 21.34 29.63
CA VAL A 108 -1.57 21.31 28.16
C VAL A 108 -1.31 22.71 27.61
N GLU A 109 -2.00 23.72 28.14
CA GLU A 109 -1.77 25.13 27.78
C GLU A 109 -0.39 25.62 28.19
N ASP A 110 0.09 25.24 29.38
CA ASP A 110 1.43 25.60 29.86
C ASP A 110 2.51 24.98 28.96
N LEU A 111 2.34 23.72 28.57
CA LEU A 111 3.20 23.05 27.59
C LEU A 111 3.18 23.77 26.22
N ALA A 112 2.00 24.09 25.71
CA ALA A 112 1.84 24.81 24.45
C ALA A 112 2.52 26.19 24.50
N THR A 113 2.39 26.89 25.63
CA THR A 113 3.02 28.19 25.88
C THR A 113 4.55 28.07 25.92
N ARG A 114 5.07 27.04 26.62
CA ARG A 114 6.51 26.74 26.69
C ARG A 114 7.09 26.44 25.30
N LEU A 115 6.35 25.71 24.45
CA LEU A 115 6.73 25.46 23.05
C LEU A 115 6.77 26.75 22.22
N ARG A 116 5.76 27.62 22.35
CA ARG A 116 5.72 28.92 21.66
C ARG A 116 6.85 29.85 22.07
N ASN A 117 7.16 29.91 23.37
CA ASN A 117 8.31 30.64 23.89
C ASN A 117 9.66 30.09 23.39
N SER A 118 9.67 28.84 22.90
CA SER A 118 10.85 28.16 22.35
C SER A 118 10.88 28.18 20.81
N GLY A 119 10.10 29.07 20.18
CA GLY A 119 10.09 29.26 18.73
C GLY A 119 9.34 28.19 17.94
N VAL A 120 8.44 27.43 18.57
CA VAL A 120 7.56 26.44 17.93
C VAL A 120 6.15 27.01 17.81
N ASN A 121 5.55 26.98 16.61
CA ASN A 121 4.16 27.39 16.42
C ASN A 121 3.19 26.30 16.90
N ALA A 122 2.85 26.29 18.19
CA ALA A 122 1.86 25.35 18.75
C ALA A 122 0.42 25.79 18.43
N ILE A 123 -0.38 24.86 17.91
CA ILE A 123 -1.82 24.97 17.62
C ILE A 123 -2.58 24.22 18.71
N LEU A 124 -3.54 24.90 19.35
CA LEU A 124 -4.33 24.39 20.47
C LEU A 124 -5.80 24.79 20.32
N ASP A 125 -6.72 23.86 20.60
CA ASP A 125 -8.17 24.10 20.50
C ASP A 125 -8.64 25.35 21.27
N LYS A 126 -8.09 25.57 22.47
CA LYS A 126 -8.40 26.73 23.33
C LYS A 126 -8.10 28.09 22.68
N TRP A 127 -7.12 28.16 21.80
CA TRP A 127 -6.71 29.41 21.15
C TRP A 127 -7.28 29.55 19.73
N ASN A 128 -7.65 28.44 19.10
CA ASN A 128 -7.93 28.38 17.67
C ASN A 128 -9.36 27.96 17.33
N LEU A 129 -10.20 27.63 18.31
CA LEU A 129 -11.63 27.38 18.13
C LEU A 129 -12.50 28.51 18.70
N GLU A 130 -13.49 28.93 17.91
CA GLU A 130 -14.55 29.87 18.33
C GLU A 130 -15.90 29.15 18.48
N PRO A 131 -16.85 29.66 19.28
CA PRO A 131 -18.21 29.11 19.35
C PRO A 131 -18.86 29.00 17.96
N GLY A 132 -19.33 27.80 17.60
CA GLY A 132 -19.88 27.49 16.28
C GLY A 132 -18.89 26.88 15.28
N SER A 133 -17.60 26.76 15.66
CA SER A 133 -16.60 26.06 14.86
C SER A 133 -16.88 24.56 14.77
N ASP A 134 -16.58 23.98 13.62
CA ASP A 134 -16.59 22.53 13.43
C ASP A 134 -15.31 21.92 14.04
N VAL A 135 -15.46 21.31 15.21
CA VAL A 135 -14.37 20.71 15.99
C VAL A 135 -13.67 19.60 15.21
N ALA A 136 -14.41 18.82 14.41
CA ALA A 136 -13.81 17.77 13.61
C ALA A 136 -13.03 18.35 12.44
N LEU A 137 -13.56 19.35 11.74
CA LEU A 137 -12.79 20.02 10.69
C LEU A 137 -11.50 20.66 11.22
N PHE A 138 -11.53 21.20 12.44
CA PHE A 138 -10.34 21.74 13.11
C PHE A 138 -9.31 20.66 13.42
N MET A 139 -9.76 19.54 14.00
CA MET A 139 -8.86 18.41 14.25
C MET A 139 -8.25 17.89 12.94
N ASP A 140 -9.03 17.76 11.85
CA ASP A 140 -8.57 17.23 10.55
C ASP A 140 -7.45 18.09 9.98
N ARG A 141 -7.68 19.41 9.98
CA ARG A 141 -6.69 20.39 9.55
C ARG A 141 -5.47 20.41 10.47
N GLY A 142 -5.68 20.35 11.79
CA GLY A 142 -4.61 20.33 12.78
C GLY A 142 -3.66 19.16 12.57
N VAL A 143 -4.18 17.95 12.33
CA VAL A 143 -3.36 16.77 12.04
C VAL A 143 -2.71 16.90 10.65
N ARG A 144 -3.46 17.23 9.61
CA ARG A 144 -2.95 17.28 8.23
C ARG A 144 -1.88 18.34 8.01
N ASP A 145 -2.14 19.55 8.47
CA ASP A 145 -1.39 20.74 8.08
C ASP A 145 -0.20 21.05 9.03
N SER A 146 -0.04 20.29 10.13
CA SER A 146 1.08 20.46 11.08
C SER A 146 2.28 19.56 10.75
N ASP A 147 3.49 20.04 11.08
CA ASP A 147 4.74 19.30 10.85
C ASP A 147 4.92 18.12 11.81
N ARG A 148 4.40 18.29 13.03
CA ARG A 148 4.39 17.28 14.09
C ARG A 148 3.07 17.38 14.87
N VAL A 149 2.68 16.26 15.47
CA VAL A 149 1.48 16.13 16.30
C VAL A 149 1.88 15.55 17.65
N LEU A 150 1.70 16.32 18.73
CA LEU A 150 1.87 15.81 20.09
C LEU A 150 0.57 15.16 20.53
N THR A 151 0.63 13.90 20.93
CA THR A 151 -0.54 13.17 21.45
C THR A 151 -0.39 13.00 22.96
N ILE A 152 -1.19 13.74 23.73
CA ILE A 152 -1.15 13.70 25.19
C ILE A 152 -1.94 12.49 25.67
N CYS A 153 -1.22 11.43 26.01
CA CYS A 153 -1.77 10.15 26.45
C CYS A 153 -2.02 10.17 27.95
N THR A 154 -3.30 10.18 28.32
CA THR A 154 -3.83 9.92 29.67
C THR A 154 -4.69 8.64 29.65
N ASP A 155 -5.08 8.11 30.81
CA ASP A 155 -6.00 6.96 30.88
C ASP A 155 -7.32 7.24 30.14
N THR A 156 -7.82 8.49 30.19
CA THR A 156 -9.04 8.89 29.48
C THR A 156 -8.82 9.00 27.98
N TYR A 157 -7.69 9.57 27.53
CA TYR A 157 -7.34 9.62 26.12
C TYR A 157 -7.24 8.21 25.52
N ILE A 158 -6.54 7.31 26.21
CA ILE A 158 -6.36 5.91 25.79
C ILE A 158 -7.71 5.20 25.73
N ARG A 159 -8.53 5.32 26.78
CA ARG A 159 -9.87 4.70 26.81
C ARG A 159 -10.75 5.21 25.66
N LYS A 160 -10.78 6.52 25.40
CA LYS A 160 -11.55 7.10 24.29
C LYS A 160 -11.05 6.63 22.92
N ALA A 161 -9.73 6.57 22.74
CA ALA A 161 -9.10 6.05 21.53
C ALA A 161 -9.42 4.56 21.28
N GLU A 162 -9.44 3.74 22.34
CA GLU A 162 -9.65 2.29 22.24
C GLU A 162 -11.14 1.87 22.24
N ALA A 163 -12.04 2.62 22.90
CA ALA A 163 -13.45 2.28 23.08
C ALA A 163 -14.29 2.30 21.78
N GLY A 164 -13.74 2.76 20.65
CA GLY A 164 -14.46 2.85 19.38
C GLY A 164 -14.78 1.52 18.68
N HIS A 165 -14.62 0.35 19.31
CA HIS A 165 -14.91 -0.97 18.70
C HIS A 165 -16.42 -1.27 18.47
N GLY A 166 -17.31 -0.26 18.50
CA GLY A 166 -18.77 -0.48 18.47
C GLY A 166 -19.61 0.63 17.83
N GLY A 167 -19.09 1.38 16.85
CA GLY A 167 -19.94 2.16 15.94
C GLY A 167 -20.59 3.45 16.47
N VAL A 168 -20.17 3.99 17.63
CA VAL A 168 -20.63 5.30 18.11
C VAL A 168 -19.46 6.12 18.64
N GLY A 169 -19.00 7.10 17.87
CA GLY A 169 -17.95 8.05 18.29
C GLY A 169 -17.22 8.71 17.12
N TYR A 170 -17.68 9.89 16.72
CA TYR A 170 -17.15 10.74 15.63
C TYR A 170 -15.68 11.17 15.83
N GLU A 171 -15.16 11.07 17.06
CA GLU A 171 -13.77 11.41 17.43
C GLU A 171 -12.72 10.47 16.80
N ARG A 172 -13.13 9.38 16.14
CA ARG A 172 -12.24 8.33 15.59
C ARG A 172 -11.63 8.61 14.22
N MET A 173 -12.08 9.63 13.48
CA MET A 173 -11.74 9.72 12.05
C MET A 173 -10.38 10.37 11.74
N ILE A 174 -9.88 11.25 12.61
CA ILE A 174 -8.86 12.21 12.17
C ILE A 174 -7.43 11.79 12.49
N VAL A 175 -7.18 11.30 13.70
CA VAL A 175 -5.83 10.79 14.04
C VAL A 175 -5.60 9.42 13.38
N THR A 176 -6.65 8.61 13.23
CA THR A 176 -6.54 7.24 12.74
C THR A 176 -6.36 7.18 11.21
N ALA A 177 -7.05 8.01 10.42
CA ALA A 177 -6.98 7.93 8.96
C ALA A 177 -5.62 8.38 8.41
N GLU A 178 -5.01 9.43 8.97
CA GLU A 178 -3.69 9.91 8.51
C GLU A 178 -2.53 9.04 9.03
N LEU A 179 -2.68 8.46 10.24
CA LEU A 179 -1.69 7.57 10.83
C LEU A 179 -1.71 6.15 10.20
N ILE A 180 -2.85 5.75 9.61
CA ILE A 180 -2.97 4.55 8.76
C ILE A 180 -2.37 4.78 7.37
N GLN A 181 -2.38 6.01 6.85
CA GLN A 181 -1.81 6.33 5.53
C GLN A 181 -0.27 6.27 5.50
N ASP A 182 0.41 6.40 6.65
CA ASP A 182 1.84 6.67 6.69
C ASP A 182 2.55 5.93 7.85
N ILE A 183 2.51 4.59 7.78
CA ILE A 183 3.09 3.64 8.74
C ILE A 183 4.62 3.68 8.63
N GLY A 184 5.21 4.69 9.25
CA GLY A 184 6.66 4.98 9.22
C GLY A 184 6.99 6.43 9.56
N THR A 185 5.98 7.31 9.65
CA THR A 185 6.22 8.71 9.98
C THR A 185 6.61 8.94 11.43
N ILE A 186 7.54 9.86 11.63
CA ILE A 186 7.88 10.46 12.93
C ILE A 186 6.95 11.64 13.28
N LYS A 187 5.82 11.78 12.57
CA LYS A 187 4.90 12.92 12.70
C LYS A 187 4.25 12.96 14.09
N PHE A 188 3.92 11.80 14.65
CA PHE A 188 3.22 11.69 15.93
C PHE A 188 4.19 11.40 17.07
N ILE A 189 4.17 12.26 18.10
CA ILE A 189 5.02 12.17 19.28
C ILE A 189 4.14 11.93 20.52
N PRO A 190 4.17 10.71 21.10
CA PRO A 190 3.42 10.41 22.31
C PRO A 190 4.02 11.07 23.55
N ILE A 191 3.19 11.76 24.33
CA ILE A 191 3.53 12.30 25.65
C ILE A 191 2.63 11.62 26.67
N VAL A 192 3.20 10.77 27.52
CA VAL A 192 2.47 10.00 28.54
C VAL A 192 2.41 10.82 29.82
N LYS A 193 1.18 11.19 30.23
CA LYS A 193 0.91 11.96 31.44
C LYS A 193 0.04 11.16 32.40
N ASP A 194 0.58 10.84 33.57
CA ASP A 194 -0.13 10.23 34.71
C ASP A 194 -0.97 8.99 34.37
N VAL A 195 -0.52 8.17 33.41
CA VAL A 195 -1.24 6.95 33.02
C VAL A 195 -0.99 5.85 34.06
N THR A 196 -2.06 5.35 34.65
CA THR A 196 -2.03 4.29 35.67
C THR A 196 -2.10 2.88 35.08
N GLY A 197 -2.75 2.71 33.92
CA GLY A 197 -2.89 1.42 33.24
C GLY A 197 -1.58 0.77 32.74
N ALA A 198 -1.66 -0.52 32.41
CA ALA A 198 -0.57 -1.29 31.81
C ALA A 198 -0.22 -0.81 30.39
N LYS A 199 -1.21 -0.38 29.63
CA LYS A 199 -1.00 0.30 28.34
C LYS A 199 -0.77 1.78 28.59
N LYS A 200 0.40 2.30 28.18
CA LYS A 200 0.77 3.71 28.35
C LYS A 200 0.37 4.61 27.17
N VAL A 201 0.00 4.02 26.04
CA VAL A 201 -0.42 4.71 24.81
C VAL A 201 -1.50 3.88 24.09
N PRO A 202 -2.33 4.49 23.22
CA PRO A 202 -3.24 3.75 22.34
C PRO A 202 -2.50 2.77 21.42
N ALA A 203 -3.14 1.64 21.07
CA ALA A 203 -2.56 0.61 20.22
C ALA A 203 -1.95 1.14 18.90
N PHE A 204 -2.56 2.17 18.29
CA PHE A 204 -2.07 2.75 17.04
C PHE A 204 -0.75 3.54 17.19
N LEU A 205 -0.40 4.01 18.39
CA LEU A 205 0.89 4.67 18.65
C LEU A 205 2.03 3.68 18.88
N GLY A 206 1.74 2.39 19.09
CA GLY A 206 2.68 1.27 18.99
C GLY A 206 3.96 1.43 19.82
N THR A 207 5.10 1.03 19.25
CA THR A 207 6.46 1.04 19.83
C THR A 207 7.22 2.37 19.64
N ARG A 208 6.53 3.46 19.30
CA ARG A 208 7.18 4.76 19.05
C ARG A 208 7.86 5.28 20.33
N LEU A 209 8.99 5.96 20.14
CA LEU A 209 9.66 6.66 21.22
C LEU A 209 8.69 7.69 21.83
N ARG A 210 8.56 7.66 23.16
CA ARG A 210 7.59 8.47 23.92
C ARG A 210 8.31 9.28 24.98
N ILE A 211 7.72 10.42 25.34
CA ILE A 211 8.15 11.23 26.48
C ILE A 211 7.23 10.89 27.65
N GLU A 212 7.80 10.59 28.82
CA GLU A 212 7.04 10.29 30.03
C GLU A 212 7.20 11.42 31.04
N THR A 213 6.09 11.87 31.63
CA THR A 213 6.15 12.86 32.70
C THR A 213 6.65 12.21 33.99
N GLN A 214 7.52 12.90 34.72
CA GLN A 214 7.91 12.58 36.09
C GLN A 214 7.21 13.56 37.03
N ASP A 215 6.48 13.06 38.04
CA ASP A 215 5.67 13.87 38.97
C ASP A 215 4.72 14.87 38.27
N GLY A 216 4.14 14.44 37.15
CA GLY A 216 3.22 15.26 36.35
C GLY A 216 3.88 16.37 35.52
N GLN A 217 5.22 16.41 35.43
CA GLN A 217 5.97 17.39 34.64
C GLN A 217 6.88 16.72 33.61
N ILE A 218 7.14 17.40 32.48
CA ILE A 218 8.18 16.99 31.53
C ILE A 218 9.51 17.52 32.06
N THR A 219 10.50 16.63 32.19
CA THR A 219 11.85 17.01 32.63
C THR A 219 12.48 18.00 31.65
N ASP A 220 13.45 18.79 32.12
CA ASP A 220 14.13 19.74 31.23
C ASP A 220 14.93 19.01 30.13
N GLU A 221 15.50 17.84 30.44
CA GLU A 221 16.17 17.00 29.45
C GLU A 221 15.21 16.49 28.37
N ASP A 222 14.06 15.94 28.75
CA ASP A 222 13.07 15.43 27.79
C ASP A 222 12.46 16.57 26.96
N PHE A 223 12.29 17.75 27.56
CA PHE A 223 11.84 18.94 26.85
C PHE A 223 12.89 19.44 25.85
N GLU A 224 14.19 19.39 26.19
CA GLU A 224 15.27 19.71 25.25
C GLU A 224 15.28 18.72 24.08
N VAL A 225 15.14 17.41 24.35
CA VAL A 225 15.04 16.38 23.32
C VAL A 225 13.85 16.64 22.38
N LEU A 226 12.68 16.99 22.95
CA LEU A 226 11.51 17.38 22.19
C LEU A 226 11.81 18.57 21.28
N LEU A 227 12.37 19.66 21.83
CA LEU A 227 12.69 20.86 21.05
C LEU A 227 13.69 20.59 19.92
N ARG A 228 14.76 19.82 20.20
CA ARG A 228 15.73 19.41 19.17
C ARG A 228 15.06 18.64 18.04
N SER A 229 14.12 17.75 18.37
CA SER A 229 13.33 17.01 17.38
C SER A 229 12.43 17.92 16.55
N LEU A 230 11.72 18.85 17.19
CA LEU A 230 10.81 19.79 16.52
C LEU A 230 11.56 20.76 15.59
N HIS A 231 12.75 21.21 15.98
CA HIS A 231 13.61 22.11 15.19
C HIS A 231 14.50 21.37 14.18
N ASN A 232 14.38 20.05 14.03
CA ASN A 232 15.26 19.21 13.19
C ASN A 232 16.77 19.40 13.49
N PHE A 233 17.13 19.53 14.76
CA PHE A 233 18.50 19.75 15.24
C PHE A 233 19.00 18.56 16.08
N PRO A 234 19.31 17.39 15.45
CA PRO A 234 19.76 16.21 16.18
C PRO A 234 21.12 16.44 16.86
N PRO A 235 21.44 15.70 17.95
CA PRO A 235 22.76 15.77 18.58
C PRO A 235 23.87 15.45 17.57
N ARG A 236 24.95 16.24 17.58
CA ARG A 236 26.12 16.00 16.73
C ARG A 236 26.73 14.65 17.09
N GLN A 237 26.79 13.74 16.12
CA GLN A 237 27.55 12.50 16.28
C GLN A 237 29.03 12.86 16.48
N PRO A 238 29.72 12.29 17.49
CA PRO A 238 31.16 12.46 17.59
C PRO A 238 31.82 11.89 16.31
N PRO A 239 32.98 12.43 15.89
CA PRO A 239 33.70 11.87 14.75
C PRO A 239 34.00 10.40 15.00
N LEU A 240 33.90 9.58 13.95
CA LEU A 240 34.24 8.17 14.02
C LEU A 240 35.69 8.01 14.50
N GLY A 241 35.89 7.33 15.62
CA GLY A 241 37.21 6.95 16.08
C GLY A 241 37.84 5.93 15.12
N ASN A 242 39.18 5.87 15.11
CA ASN A 242 39.89 4.86 14.34
C ASN A 242 39.57 3.45 14.88
N ASN A 243 39.30 2.51 13.98
CA ASN A 243 39.03 1.12 14.35
C ASN A 243 40.30 0.49 15.00
N PRO A 244 40.23 0.03 16.26
CA PRO A 244 41.39 -0.48 17.00
C PRO A 244 41.95 -1.81 16.46
N PHE A 245 41.30 -2.43 15.47
CA PHE A 245 41.70 -3.70 14.87
C PHE A 245 42.35 -3.57 13.48
N ILE A 246 42.59 -2.34 12.98
CA ILE A 246 43.17 -2.11 11.64
C ILE A 246 44.60 -2.66 11.48
N ASN A 247 45.34 -2.93 12.57
CA ASN A 247 46.72 -3.41 12.49
C ASN A 247 46.95 -4.92 12.71
N LYS A 248 45.94 -5.79 12.57
CA LYS A 248 46.17 -7.25 12.75
C LYS A 248 45.62 -8.23 11.72
N LYS A 249 45.13 -7.78 10.57
CA LYS A 249 45.02 -8.64 9.38
C LYS A 249 45.35 -7.81 8.15
N GLU A 250 46.22 -8.35 7.30
CA GLU A 250 46.53 -7.82 5.98
C GLU A 250 45.25 -7.39 5.28
N VAL A 251 45.13 -6.09 5.09
CA VAL A 251 44.04 -5.45 4.35
C VAL A 251 44.26 -5.78 2.88
N LYS A 252 43.46 -6.70 2.34
CA LYS A 252 43.08 -6.60 0.94
C LYS A 252 42.25 -5.33 0.80
N SER A 253 42.80 -4.38 0.05
CA SER A 253 42.30 -3.05 -0.28
C SER A 253 40.76 -2.92 -0.33
N ALA A 254 40.25 -1.93 0.40
CA ALA A 254 38.85 -1.51 0.45
C ALA A 254 38.37 -0.73 -0.81
N ASP A 255 39.02 -0.94 -1.96
CA ASP A 255 38.71 -0.25 -3.23
C ASP A 255 38.17 -1.20 -4.32
N GLN A 256 37.70 -2.37 -3.91
CA GLN A 256 36.91 -3.26 -4.76
C GLN A 256 35.70 -3.74 -3.96
N LEU A 257 34.69 -2.86 -3.81
CA LEU A 257 33.34 -3.40 -3.81
C LEU A 257 33.23 -4.19 -5.13
N PRO A 258 32.83 -5.48 -5.13
CA PRO A 258 32.69 -6.22 -6.36
C PRO A 258 31.77 -5.42 -7.27
N THR A 259 32.30 -4.91 -8.38
CA THR A 259 31.46 -4.36 -9.44
C THR A 259 30.60 -5.52 -9.90
N ILE A 260 29.34 -5.56 -9.45
CA ILE A 260 28.37 -6.54 -9.92
C ILE A 260 28.20 -6.27 -11.43
N THR A 261 28.95 -6.95 -12.28
CA THR A 261 28.80 -6.86 -13.74
C THR A 261 27.67 -7.79 -14.15
N VAL A 262 26.44 -7.40 -13.83
CA VAL A 262 25.23 -8.14 -14.20
C VAL A 262 24.50 -7.35 -15.25
N ASP A 263 24.07 -8.02 -16.31
CA ASP A 263 23.09 -7.46 -17.23
C ASP A 263 21.75 -7.33 -16.48
N VAL A 264 21.39 -6.10 -16.12
CA VAL A 264 20.12 -5.80 -15.45
C VAL A 264 18.89 -6.02 -16.35
N GLY A 265 19.10 -6.37 -17.62
CA GLY A 265 18.06 -6.77 -18.56
C GLY A 265 17.76 -8.28 -18.59
N ASP A 266 18.64 -9.16 -18.07
CA ASP A 266 18.43 -10.61 -18.06
C ASP A 266 17.93 -11.10 -16.67
N PRO A 267 16.64 -11.48 -16.53
CA PRO A 267 16.10 -11.99 -15.28
C PRO A 267 16.82 -13.22 -14.74
N VAL A 268 17.38 -14.08 -15.61
CA VAL A 268 18.08 -15.30 -15.19
C VAL A 268 19.42 -14.97 -14.56
N GLU A 269 20.18 -14.04 -15.15
CA GLU A 269 21.46 -13.59 -14.61
C GLU A 269 21.27 -12.88 -13.27
N ILE A 270 20.23 -12.05 -13.17
CA ILE A 270 19.84 -11.37 -11.92
C ILE A 270 19.49 -12.40 -10.85
N TYR A 271 18.64 -13.37 -11.16
CA TYR A 271 18.25 -14.43 -10.24
C TYR A 271 19.47 -15.23 -9.75
N ASN A 272 20.34 -15.67 -10.66
CA ASN A 272 21.54 -16.43 -10.31
C ASN A 272 22.49 -15.63 -9.41
N THR A 273 22.68 -14.34 -9.72
CA THR A 273 23.49 -13.43 -8.89
C THR A 273 22.85 -13.25 -7.52
N ALA A 274 21.54 -13.03 -7.47
CA ALA A 274 20.79 -12.87 -6.24
C ALA A 274 20.92 -14.11 -5.35
N VAL A 275 20.74 -15.31 -5.91
CA VAL A 275 20.94 -16.60 -5.22
C VAL A 275 22.39 -16.76 -4.72
N GLN A 276 23.39 -16.34 -5.51
CA GLN A 276 24.78 -16.39 -5.07
C GLN A 276 25.03 -15.47 -3.87
N LEU A 277 24.49 -14.25 -3.89
CA LEU A 277 24.61 -13.29 -2.81
C LEU A 277 23.93 -13.79 -1.52
N THR A 278 22.74 -14.40 -1.62
CA THR A 278 22.05 -14.95 -0.45
C THR A 278 22.82 -16.14 0.14
N ARG A 279 23.42 -17.00 -0.69
CA ARG A 279 24.29 -18.10 -0.24
C ARG A 279 25.54 -17.61 0.49
N GLN A 280 26.11 -16.48 0.05
CA GLN A 280 27.27 -15.85 0.67
C GLN A 280 26.91 -14.96 1.87
N ILE A 281 25.62 -14.73 2.13
CA ILE A 281 25.12 -13.79 3.13
C ILE A 281 25.67 -12.37 2.88
N ASP A 282 25.87 -12.00 1.61
CA ASP A 282 26.36 -10.69 1.22
C ASP A 282 25.21 -9.68 1.13
N MET A 283 24.87 -9.11 2.29
CA MET A 283 23.85 -8.07 2.41
C MET A 283 24.19 -6.79 1.64
N ALA A 284 25.48 -6.47 1.50
CA ALA A 284 25.91 -5.27 0.80
C ALA A 284 25.71 -5.44 -0.71
N GLY A 285 26.18 -6.56 -1.27
CA GLY A 285 25.97 -6.92 -2.67
C GLY A 285 24.48 -7.07 -2.99
N TRP A 286 23.68 -7.67 -2.11
CA TRP A 286 22.22 -7.74 -2.28
C TRP A 286 21.57 -6.36 -2.43
N ARG A 287 21.86 -5.44 -1.49
CA ARG A 287 21.31 -4.07 -1.55
C ARG A 287 21.76 -3.34 -2.81
N GLN A 288 23.00 -3.56 -3.27
CA GLN A 288 23.49 -2.99 -4.52
C GLN A 288 22.76 -3.54 -5.73
N LEU A 289 22.53 -4.86 -5.80
CA LEU A 289 21.77 -5.51 -6.87
C LEU A 289 20.34 -4.97 -6.92
N VAL A 290 19.64 -4.95 -5.78
CA VAL A 290 18.27 -4.41 -5.66
C VAL A 290 18.22 -2.95 -6.13
N LYS A 291 19.14 -2.10 -5.67
CA LYS A 291 19.19 -0.69 -6.09
C LYS A 291 19.43 -0.53 -7.58
N ARG A 292 20.26 -1.38 -8.18
CA ARG A 292 20.58 -1.35 -9.62
C ARG A 292 19.41 -1.81 -10.49
N VAL A 293 18.51 -2.64 -9.98
CA VAL A 293 17.35 -3.14 -10.73
C VAL A 293 16.13 -2.23 -10.60
N ARG A 294 15.80 -1.73 -9.39
CA ARG A 294 14.56 -0.98 -9.13
C ARG A 294 14.41 0.27 -10.01
N GLY A 295 15.47 1.09 -10.13
CA GLY A 295 15.44 2.33 -10.90
C GLY A 295 15.17 2.12 -12.40
N PRO A 296 15.98 1.30 -13.09
CA PRO A 296 15.74 0.97 -14.50
C PRO A 296 14.36 0.37 -14.77
N VAL A 297 13.86 -0.54 -13.91
CA VAL A 297 12.54 -1.14 -14.09
C VAL A 297 11.41 -0.10 -13.98
N ASN A 298 11.47 0.79 -12.98
CA ASN A 298 10.49 1.88 -12.85
C ASN A 298 10.48 2.75 -14.12
N ASN A 299 11.66 3.17 -14.58
CA ASN A 299 11.80 3.96 -15.81
C ASN A 299 11.27 3.21 -17.04
N ALA A 300 11.56 1.92 -17.18
CA ALA A 300 11.09 1.08 -18.27
C ALA A 300 9.56 0.98 -18.28
N LEU A 301 8.92 0.80 -17.12
CA LEU A 301 7.46 0.77 -17.01
C LEU A 301 6.81 2.12 -17.36
N LEU A 302 7.42 3.25 -16.96
CA LEU A 302 6.94 4.59 -17.33
C LEU A 302 7.06 4.84 -18.85
N GLN A 303 8.19 4.46 -19.45
CA GLN A 303 8.41 4.56 -20.90
C GLN A 303 7.46 3.64 -21.68
N TRP A 304 7.31 2.39 -21.23
CA TRP A 304 6.35 1.42 -21.77
C TRP A 304 4.95 2.02 -21.82
N ARG A 305 4.51 2.64 -20.73
CA ARG A 305 3.18 3.24 -20.66
C ARG A 305 2.98 4.35 -21.68
N VAL A 306 3.94 5.27 -21.79
CA VAL A 306 3.91 6.36 -22.79
C VAL A 306 3.85 5.77 -24.20
N HIS A 307 4.62 4.73 -24.46
CA HIS A 307 4.62 4.05 -25.76
C HIS A 307 3.24 3.42 -26.08
N ILE A 308 2.63 2.70 -25.13
CA ILE A 308 1.32 2.07 -25.30
C ILE A 308 0.21 3.11 -25.54
N GLU A 309 0.24 4.24 -24.84
CA GLU A 309 -0.72 5.33 -25.04
C GLU A 309 -0.59 5.95 -26.45
N GLN A 310 0.64 6.04 -26.99
CA GLN A 310 0.89 6.57 -28.33
C GLN A 310 0.52 5.60 -29.46
N THR A 311 0.70 4.29 -29.25
CA THR A 311 0.44 3.26 -30.27
C THR A 311 -1.06 2.95 -30.43
N GLN A 312 -1.93 3.50 -29.58
CA GLN A 312 -3.38 3.26 -29.59
C GLN A 312 -3.73 1.75 -29.66
N VAL A 313 -2.96 0.91 -28.95
CA VAL A 313 -3.18 -0.54 -28.92
C VAL A 313 -4.65 -0.82 -28.58
N GLY A 314 -5.35 -1.48 -29.50
CA GLY A 314 -6.77 -1.75 -29.38
C GLY A 314 -7.09 -2.59 -28.12
N SER A 315 -8.34 -2.53 -27.66
CA SER A 315 -8.78 -3.28 -26.46
C SER A 315 -8.61 -4.80 -26.56
N LYS A 316 -8.47 -5.34 -27.79
CA LYS A 316 -8.35 -6.77 -28.07
C LYS A 316 -6.97 -7.37 -27.79
N ASP A 317 -5.91 -6.56 -27.75
CA ASP A 317 -4.52 -7.05 -27.62
C ASP A 317 -3.99 -6.94 -26.18
N TRP A 318 -4.85 -7.23 -25.20
CA TRP A 318 -4.48 -7.10 -23.79
C TRP A 318 -3.39 -8.08 -23.36
N LYS A 319 -3.34 -9.29 -23.93
CA LYS A 319 -2.32 -10.30 -23.63
C LYS A 319 -0.92 -9.78 -23.99
N GLU A 320 -0.73 -9.27 -25.21
CA GLU A 320 0.54 -8.68 -25.67
C GLU A 320 0.96 -7.45 -24.85
N ARG A 321 -0.01 -6.58 -24.52
CA ARG A 321 0.22 -5.43 -23.66
C ARG A 321 0.71 -5.85 -22.27
N VAL A 322 0.06 -6.82 -21.63
CA VAL A 322 0.47 -7.27 -20.30
C VAL A 322 1.79 -8.03 -20.35
N ASP A 323 2.03 -8.87 -21.37
CA ASP A 323 3.32 -9.56 -21.54
C ASP A 323 4.48 -8.55 -21.67
N SER A 324 4.32 -7.48 -22.45
CA SER A 324 5.36 -6.45 -22.56
C SER A 324 5.58 -5.68 -21.25
N ALA A 325 4.54 -5.47 -20.43
CA ALA A 325 4.70 -4.91 -19.09
C ALA A 325 5.43 -5.88 -18.14
N LEU A 326 5.08 -7.17 -18.18
CA LEU A 326 5.73 -8.22 -17.40
C LEU A 326 7.21 -8.35 -17.79
N GLN A 327 7.54 -8.23 -19.08
CA GLN A 327 8.92 -8.21 -19.55
C GLN A 327 9.72 -7.05 -18.94
N CYS A 328 9.13 -5.85 -18.83
CA CYS A 328 9.78 -4.72 -18.17
C CYS A 328 10.00 -4.98 -16.67
N ALA A 329 9.06 -5.68 -16.02
CA ALA A 329 9.08 -5.98 -14.58
C ALA A 329 9.86 -7.26 -14.21
N ALA A 330 10.22 -8.10 -15.18
CA ALA A 330 10.90 -9.40 -15.00
C ALA A 330 12.11 -9.34 -14.05
N PRO A 331 12.98 -8.31 -14.10
CA PRO A 331 14.08 -8.16 -13.14
C PRO A 331 13.65 -8.08 -11.67
N ILE A 332 12.53 -7.41 -11.35
CA ILE A 332 12.02 -7.33 -9.97
C ILE A 332 11.48 -8.69 -9.53
N PHE A 333 10.75 -9.39 -10.40
CA PHE A 333 10.27 -10.75 -10.10
C PHE A 333 11.44 -11.70 -9.83
N ALA A 334 12.51 -11.65 -10.62
CA ALA A 334 13.70 -12.46 -10.42
C ALA A 334 14.35 -12.25 -9.04
N ILE A 335 14.52 -11.00 -8.61
CA ILE A 335 15.04 -10.69 -7.27
C ILE A 335 14.10 -11.20 -6.19
N ALA A 336 12.80 -10.96 -6.34
CA ALA A 336 11.80 -11.38 -5.37
C ALA A 336 11.83 -12.91 -5.16
N LEU A 337 11.86 -13.67 -6.25
CA LEU A 337 11.90 -15.13 -6.23
C LEU A 337 13.22 -15.67 -5.64
N ALA A 338 14.36 -15.07 -5.96
CA ALA A 338 15.65 -15.44 -5.36
C ALA A 338 15.67 -15.19 -3.83
N GLY A 339 15.03 -14.09 -3.40
CA GLY A 339 14.88 -13.78 -1.98
C GLY A 339 14.07 -14.84 -1.23
N ILE A 340 12.99 -15.35 -1.84
CA ILE A 340 12.15 -16.42 -1.28
C ILE A 340 12.91 -17.74 -1.19
N GLU A 341 13.54 -18.15 -2.30
CA GLU A 341 14.27 -19.42 -2.37
C GLU A 341 15.38 -19.50 -1.32
N SER A 342 15.96 -18.36 -0.96
CA SER A 342 16.98 -18.30 0.08
C SER A 342 16.50 -18.79 1.46
N GLY A 343 15.19 -18.77 1.72
CA GLY A 343 14.59 -19.10 3.02
C GLY A 343 14.98 -18.14 4.15
N ARG A 344 15.57 -16.99 3.81
CA ARG A 344 16.19 -16.06 4.76
C ARG A 344 15.43 -14.73 4.81
N PRO A 345 14.88 -14.35 5.98
CA PRO A 345 14.13 -13.11 6.14
C PRO A 345 14.89 -11.84 5.74
N GLU A 346 16.22 -11.85 5.83
CA GLU A 346 17.08 -10.71 5.50
C GLU A 346 17.06 -10.36 4.00
N PHE A 347 16.77 -11.35 3.15
CA PHE A 347 16.75 -11.20 1.69
C PHE A 347 15.33 -11.20 1.11
N SER A 348 14.30 -11.32 1.95
CA SER A 348 12.91 -11.43 1.55
C SER A 348 12.13 -10.13 1.81
N ASP A 349 12.64 -8.97 1.39
CA ASP A 349 11.87 -7.71 1.43
C ASP A 349 10.82 -7.69 0.30
N GLN A 350 9.79 -8.52 0.49
CA GLN A 350 8.77 -8.78 -0.53
C GLN A 350 7.75 -7.65 -0.62
N ARG A 351 7.58 -6.89 0.47
CA ARG A 351 6.64 -5.78 0.52
C ARG A 351 7.15 -4.60 -0.31
N ALA A 352 8.42 -4.21 -0.15
CA ALA A 352 8.95 -3.09 -0.92
C ALA A 352 8.97 -3.37 -2.43
N LEU A 353 9.35 -4.60 -2.81
CA LEU A 353 9.39 -5.03 -4.21
C LEU A 353 7.97 -5.15 -4.82
N PHE A 354 6.99 -5.64 -4.06
CA PHE A 354 5.59 -5.59 -4.47
C PHE A 354 5.11 -4.15 -4.68
N ASP A 355 5.44 -3.25 -3.75
CA ASP A 355 5.03 -1.85 -3.79
C ASP A 355 5.60 -1.11 -5.02
N ASP A 356 6.83 -1.44 -5.44
CA ASP A 356 7.43 -0.90 -6.66
C ASP A 356 6.64 -1.22 -7.94
N LEU A 357 5.92 -2.36 -7.95
CA LEU A 357 5.12 -2.81 -9.09
C LEU A 357 3.65 -2.37 -8.99
N TYR A 358 3.10 -2.29 -7.78
CA TYR A 358 1.70 -1.95 -7.55
C TYR A 358 1.48 -0.44 -7.41
N ASN A 359 2.39 0.27 -6.73
CA ASN A 359 2.38 1.71 -6.51
C ASN A 359 3.55 2.39 -7.26
N ILE A 360 3.69 2.07 -8.55
CA ILE A 360 4.74 2.62 -9.42
C ILE A 360 4.83 4.15 -9.27
N SER A 361 5.97 4.65 -8.80
CA SER A 361 6.21 6.08 -8.66
C SER A 361 6.12 6.78 -10.02
N GLY A 362 5.43 7.92 -10.09
CA GLY A 362 5.19 8.65 -11.34
C GLY A 362 4.11 8.04 -12.25
N TRP A 363 3.42 6.98 -11.83
CA TRP A 363 2.36 6.37 -12.63
C TRP A 363 1.14 7.30 -12.75
N ASN A 364 0.88 7.77 -13.96
CA ASN A 364 -0.32 8.52 -14.28
C ASN A 364 -1.58 7.63 -14.06
N ARG A 365 -2.67 8.16 -13.50
CA ARG A 365 -3.90 7.38 -13.24
C ARG A 365 -5.05 7.74 -14.17
N ALA A 366 -4.79 8.58 -15.17
CA ALA A 366 -5.73 8.92 -16.24
C ALA A 366 -5.47 8.09 -17.51
N GLY A 367 -6.48 7.99 -18.37
CA GLY A 367 -6.42 7.24 -19.63
C GLY A 367 -7.29 5.98 -19.65
N LEU A 368 -6.90 5.00 -20.44
CA LEU A 368 -7.65 3.75 -20.64
C LEU A 368 -7.51 2.85 -19.40
N MET A 369 -8.63 2.35 -18.87
CA MET A 369 -8.65 1.51 -17.66
C MET A 369 -7.73 0.28 -17.76
N SER A 370 -7.63 -0.32 -18.93
CA SER A 370 -6.78 -1.50 -19.17
C SER A 370 -5.27 -1.20 -19.17
N VAL A 371 -4.88 0.08 -19.21
CA VAL A 371 -3.50 0.58 -19.05
C VAL A 371 -3.30 1.11 -17.62
N ILE A 372 -4.27 1.89 -17.10
CA ILE A 372 -4.22 2.41 -15.73
C ILE A 372 -4.08 1.27 -14.72
N LYS A 373 -4.76 0.14 -14.94
CA LYS A 373 -4.78 -1.02 -14.05
C LYS A 373 -3.67 -2.03 -14.30
N THR A 374 -2.70 -1.75 -15.17
CA THR A 374 -1.51 -2.61 -15.35
C THR A 374 -0.76 -2.90 -14.04
N PRO A 375 -0.59 -1.96 -13.09
CA PRO A 375 0.00 -2.26 -11.78
C PRO A 375 -0.75 -3.34 -10.99
N SER A 376 -2.08 -3.44 -11.13
CA SER A 376 -2.85 -4.52 -10.52
C SER A 376 -2.57 -5.87 -11.18
N ALA A 377 -2.35 -5.91 -12.50
CA ALA A 377 -1.92 -7.14 -13.17
C ALA A 377 -0.50 -7.53 -12.73
N LEU A 378 0.45 -6.59 -12.65
CA LEU A 378 1.80 -6.88 -12.14
C LEU A 378 1.75 -7.40 -10.69
N GLY A 379 0.90 -6.80 -9.86
CA GLY A 379 0.66 -7.26 -8.50
C GLY A 379 0.10 -8.69 -8.43
N TYR A 380 -0.92 -9.00 -9.24
CA TYR A 380 -1.49 -10.35 -9.38
C TYR A 380 -0.42 -11.39 -9.74
N PHE A 381 0.42 -11.08 -10.73
CA PHE A 381 1.56 -11.93 -11.08
C PHE A 381 2.56 -12.05 -9.92
N TYR A 382 2.86 -10.96 -9.24
CA TYR A 382 3.86 -10.96 -8.15
C TYR A 382 3.48 -11.91 -7.03
N HIS A 383 2.29 -11.75 -6.45
CA HIS A 383 1.90 -12.58 -5.33
C HIS A 383 1.65 -14.03 -5.77
N SER A 384 1.17 -14.25 -7.01
CA SER A 384 0.98 -15.60 -7.54
C SER A 384 2.28 -16.36 -7.74
N LEU A 385 3.30 -15.71 -8.35
CA LEU A 385 4.62 -16.30 -8.54
C LEU A 385 5.33 -16.52 -7.20
N HIS A 386 5.27 -15.54 -6.31
CA HIS A 386 5.82 -15.65 -4.96
C HIS A 386 5.19 -16.82 -4.20
N GLY A 387 3.86 -16.85 -4.16
CA GLY A 387 3.10 -17.87 -3.48
C GLY A 387 3.36 -19.27 -4.04
N ALA A 388 3.43 -19.39 -5.37
CA ALA A 388 3.77 -20.64 -6.04
C ALA A 388 5.15 -21.15 -5.64
N LEU A 389 6.18 -20.29 -5.66
CA LEU A 389 7.52 -20.72 -5.26
C LEU A 389 7.56 -21.11 -3.78
N CYS A 390 6.93 -20.31 -2.90
CA CYS A 390 6.78 -20.66 -1.49
C CYS A 390 6.13 -22.03 -1.28
N ALA A 391 5.06 -22.34 -2.02
CA ALA A 391 4.37 -23.61 -1.93
C ALA A 391 5.27 -24.78 -2.35
N LEU A 392 6.08 -24.59 -3.41
CA LEU A 392 7.02 -25.62 -3.89
C LEU A 392 8.16 -25.89 -2.92
N ILE A 393 8.70 -24.85 -2.27
CA ILE A 393 9.82 -25.01 -1.32
C ILE A 393 9.34 -25.30 0.11
N GLY A 394 8.03 -25.41 0.33
CA GLY A 394 7.44 -25.67 1.64
C GLY A 394 7.45 -24.48 2.62
N ASN A 395 7.64 -23.25 2.14
CA ASN A 395 7.68 -22.03 2.96
C ASN A 395 6.32 -21.32 2.99
N TYR A 396 5.32 -21.97 3.57
CA TYR A 396 3.93 -21.48 3.56
C TYR A 396 3.72 -20.22 4.40
N ASP A 397 4.46 -20.04 5.50
CA ASP A 397 4.40 -18.82 6.32
C ASP A 397 4.76 -17.57 5.48
N ALA A 398 5.80 -17.66 4.64
CA ALA A 398 6.16 -16.58 3.72
C ALA A 398 5.06 -16.33 2.66
N ALA A 399 4.41 -17.38 2.14
CA ALA A 399 3.27 -17.23 1.22
C ALA A 399 2.11 -16.47 1.89
N LEU A 400 1.78 -16.82 3.14
CA LEU A 400 0.67 -16.22 3.87
C LEU A 400 0.98 -14.79 4.36
N LYS A 401 2.25 -14.48 4.68
CA LYS A 401 2.66 -13.12 5.06
C LYS A 401 2.47 -12.11 3.93
N LEU A 402 2.74 -12.50 2.68
CA LEU A 402 2.56 -11.61 1.54
C LEU A 402 1.07 -11.27 1.33
N VAL A 403 0.18 -12.24 1.46
CA VAL A 403 -1.24 -12.04 1.14
C VAL A 403 -2.01 -11.24 2.20
N ASP A 404 -1.45 -11.13 3.40
CA ASP A 404 -1.95 -10.26 4.46
C ASP A 404 -1.50 -8.81 4.30
N ILE A 405 -0.60 -8.51 3.36
CA ILE A 405 -0.17 -7.13 3.11
C ILE A 405 -1.41 -6.31 2.73
N VAL A 406 -1.62 -5.24 3.48
CA VAL A 406 -2.72 -4.32 3.25
C VAL A 406 -2.34 -3.35 2.15
N VAL A 407 -3.14 -3.33 1.09
CA VAL A 407 -2.95 -2.51 -0.11
C VAL A 407 -4.14 -1.58 -0.30
N LYS A 408 -3.91 -0.46 -1.00
CA LYS A 408 -4.96 0.52 -1.31
C LYS A 408 -5.86 0.03 -2.44
N VAL A 409 -7.15 -0.13 -2.18
CA VAL A 409 -8.19 -0.52 -3.14
C VAL A 409 -8.82 0.72 -3.77
N GLY A 410 -8.67 0.84 -5.09
CA GLY A 410 -9.36 1.88 -5.88
C GLY A 410 -8.93 3.32 -5.58
N GLU A 411 -9.70 4.29 -6.10
CA GLU A 411 -9.42 5.73 -5.92
C GLU A 411 -10.01 6.29 -4.61
N ALA A 412 -11.02 5.62 -4.05
CA ALA A 412 -11.74 6.06 -2.86
C ALA A 412 -10.97 5.87 -1.54
N GLY A 413 -9.78 5.25 -1.56
CA GLY A 413 -8.92 5.15 -0.38
C GLY A 413 -9.26 4.04 0.60
N HIS A 414 -9.99 3.01 0.16
CA HIS A 414 -10.17 1.80 0.95
C HIS A 414 -8.87 0.99 1.01
N TYR A 415 -8.68 0.25 2.08
CA TYR A 415 -7.52 -0.62 2.27
C TYR A 415 -8.01 -2.03 2.54
N ALA A 416 -7.43 -3.01 1.86
CA ALA A 416 -7.76 -4.42 2.04
C ALA A 416 -6.49 -5.26 1.94
N PRO A 417 -6.41 -6.42 2.62
CA PRO A 417 -5.34 -7.36 2.38
C PRO A 417 -5.39 -7.86 0.92
N ILE A 418 -4.23 -8.25 0.38
CA ILE A 418 -4.10 -8.69 -1.03
C ILE A 418 -5.17 -9.75 -1.37
N HIS A 419 -5.36 -10.76 -0.53
CA HIS A 419 -6.31 -11.86 -0.78
C HIS A 419 -7.79 -11.41 -0.88
N ARG A 420 -8.15 -10.21 -0.42
CA ARG A 420 -9.49 -9.61 -0.55
C ARG A 420 -9.58 -8.55 -1.65
N HIS A 421 -8.47 -8.29 -2.33
CA HIS A 421 -8.44 -7.33 -3.44
C HIS A 421 -8.67 -8.09 -4.75
N HIS A 422 -9.91 -8.10 -5.27
CA HIS A 422 -10.27 -8.85 -6.49
C HIS A 422 -9.37 -8.57 -7.71
N GLY A 423 -8.95 -7.31 -7.90
CA GLY A 423 -8.00 -6.96 -8.98
C GLY A 423 -6.61 -7.58 -8.85
N LEU A 424 -6.21 -7.96 -7.63
CA LEU A 424 -5.01 -8.72 -7.35
C LEU A 424 -5.27 -10.22 -7.38
N MET A 425 -6.53 -10.69 -7.47
CA MET A 425 -6.87 -12.11 -7.63
C MET A 425 -7.24 -12.47 -9.08
N GLY A 426 -7.03 -11.56 -10.03
CA GLY A 426 -7.27 -11.79 -11.46
C GLY A 426 -8.44 -11.00 -12.06
N TRP A 427 -9.30 -10.37 -11.25
CA TRP A 427 -10.37 -9.49 -11.73
C TRP A 427 -9.89 -8.04 -11.92
N THR A 428 -8.90 -7.85 -12.80
CA THR A 428 -8.41 -6.53 -13.17
C THR A 428 -8.75 -6.22 -14.62
N SER A 429 -9.12 -4.97 -14.89
CA SER A 429 -9.44 -4.51 -16.25
C SER A 429 -8.23 -4.53 -17.19
N ALA A 430 -7.02 -4.64 -16.63
CA ALA A 430 -5.81 -4.91 -17.42
C ALA A 430 -5.83 -6.31 -18.07
N LEU A 431 -6.48 -7.27 -17.41
CA LEU A 431 -6.67 -8.66 -17.84
C LEU A 431 -8.10 -8.92 -18.35
N ASN A 432 -8.77 -7.87 -18.85
CA ASN A 432 -10.11 -7.94 -19.42
C ASN A 432 -11.22 -8.38 -18.44
N ASP A 433 -11.00 -8.23 -17.12
CA ASP A 433 -11.98 -8.51 -16.05
C ASP A 433 -12.53 -9.96 -16.03
N LYS A 434 -11.90 -10.89 -16.75
CA LYS A 434 -12.30 -12.31 -16.82
C LYS A 434 -11.26 -13.18 -16.13
N VAL A 435 -11.62 -13.69 -14.96
CA VAL A 435 -10.70 -14.44 -14.09
C VAL A 435 -10.22 -15.76 -14.72
N SER A 436 -11.06 -16.46 -15.49
CA SER A 436 -10.66 -17.66 -16.23
C SER A 436 -9.59 -17.35 -17.28
N GLY A 437 -9.72 -16.22 -17.99
CA GLY A 437 -8.71 -15.74 -18.94
C GLY A 437 -7.44 -15.22 -18.26
N ALA A 438 -7.57 -14.59 -17.09
CA ALA A 438 -6.43 -14.17 -16.27
C ALA A 438 -5.62 -15.37 -15.73
N TRP A 439 -6.31 -16.44 -15.33
CA TRP A 439 -5.68 -17.69 -14.92
C TRP A 439 -4.96 -18.37 -16.08
N GLU A 440 -5.63 -18.60 -17.22
CA GLU A 440 -5.02 -19.18 -18.42
C GLU A 440 -3.75 -18.42 -18.82
N PHE A 441 -3.82 -17.09 -18.77
CA PHE A 441 -2.68 -16.23 -19.10
C PHE A 441 -1.54 -16.37 -18.09
N LEU A 442 -1.83 -16.42 -16.78
CA LEU A 442 -0.84 -16.63 -15.71
C LEU A 442 -0.22 -18.02 -15.78
N SER A 443 -1.02 -19.09 -15.86
CA SER A 443 -0.52 -20.48 -15.86
C SER A 443 0.27 -20.83 -17.11
N GLY A 444 -0.06 -20.22 -18.26
CA GLY A 444 0.72 -20.30 -19.50
C GLY A 444 1.97 -19.41 -19.56
N SER A 445 2.32 -18.67 -18.49
CA SER A 445 3.42 -17.70 -18.55
C SER A 445 4.79 -18.34 -18.67
N ALA A 446 4.99 -19.53 -18.09
CA ALA A 446 6.25 -20.25 -18.21
C ALA A 446 6.60 -20.56 -19.69
N ASP A 447 5.59 -20.81 -20.51
CA ASP A 447 5.76 -21.11 -21.94
C ASP A 447 6.17 -19.85 -22.75
N ARG A 448 5.88 -18.64 -22.22
CA ARG A 448 6.19 -17.35 -22.86
C ARG A 448 7.45 -16.70 -22.29
N PHE A 449 7.77 -16.98 -21.03
CA PHE A 449 8.90 -16.41 -20.30
C PHE A 449 9.85 -17.53 -19.84
N PRO A 450 10.86 -17.90 -20.65
CA PRO A 450 11.76 -19.02 -20.34
C PRO A 450 12.52 -18.90 -19.01
N TRP A 451 12.65 -17.68 -18.47
CA TRP A 451 13.26 -17.45 -17.17
C TRP A 451 12.42 -18.05 -16.02
N LEU A 452 11.09 -18.12 -16.16
CA LEU A 452 10.22 -18.78 -15.19
C LEU A 452 10.47 -20.28 -15.13
N GLU A 453 10.59 -20.95 -16.28
CA GLU A 453 10.90 -22.39 -16.30
C GLU A 453 12.23 -22.70 -15.61
N LYS A 454 13.25 -21.86 -15.83
CA LYS A 454 14.56 -22.01 -15.19
C LYS A 454 14.49 -21.88 -13.67
N ILE A 455 13.72 -20.91 -13.15
CA ILE A 455 13.57 -20.68 -11.71
C ILE A 455 12.73 -21.79 -11.05
N PHE A 456 11.61 -22.16 -11.66
CA PHE A 456 10.67 -23.11 -11.08
C PHE A 456 11.05 -24.58 -11.34
N GLY A 457 12.08 -24.84 -12.15
CA GLY A 457 12.51 -26.20 -12.50
C GLY A 457 11.64 -26.90 -13.54
N GLY A 458 10.88 -26.12 -14.34
CA GLY A 458 10.04 -26.60 -15.44
C GLY A 458 8.58 -26.12 -15.39
N SER A 459 7.89 -26.15 -16.54
CA SER A 459 6.48 -25.73 -16.67
C SER A 459 5.53 -26.55 -15.79
N SER A 460 5.80 -27.86 -15.59
CA SER A 460 4.99 -28.70 -14.69
C SER A 460 5.08 -28.26 -13.23
N GLN A 461 6.29 -27.98 -12.73
CA GLN A 461 6.52 -27.52 -11.36
C GLN A 461 5.93 -26.13 -11.16
N TYR A 462 6.12 -25.22 -12.13
CA TYR A 462 5.52 -23.90 -12.14
C TYR A 462 4.00 -23.95 -11.95
N ARG A 463 3.29 -24.72 -12.79
CA ARG A 463 1.83 -24.87 -12.72
C ARG A 463 1.40 -25.57 -11.42
N THR A 464 2.15 -26.58 -10.97
CA THR A 464 1.88 -27.28 -9.70
C THR A 464 1.96 -26.31 -8.52
N GLY A 465 2.99 -25.45 -8.47
CA GLY A 465 3.16 -24.44 -7.44
C GLY A 465 2.01 -23.42 -7.42
N LEU A 466 1.60 -22.94 -8.60
CA LEU A 466 0.43 -22.06 -8.73
C LEU A 466 -0.85 -22.71 -8.19
N CYS A 467 -1.14 -23.95 -8.59
CA CYS A 467 -2.29 -24.70 -8.08
C CYS A 467 -2.23 -24.85 -6.55
N ALA A 468 -1.08 -25.27 -6.01
CA ALA A 468 -0.90 -25.46 -4.58
C ALA A 468 -1.14 -24.15 -3.80
N TYR A 469 -0.62 -23.04 -4.32
CA TYR A 469 -0.81 -21.74 -3.72
C TYR A 469 -2.27 -21.26 -3.75
N TYR A 470 -2.99 -21.42 -4.85
CA TYR A 470 -4.40 -21.01 -4.92
C TYR A 470 -5.34 -21.90 -4.09
N ILE A 471 -5.01 -23.19 -3.96
CA ILE A 471 -5.69 -24.08 -3.01
C ILE A 471 -5.47 -23.58 -1.57
N LEU A 472 -4.24 -23.17 -1.23
CA LEU A 472 -3.93 -22.59 0.07
C LEU A 472 -4.65 -21.26 0.31
N LEU A 473 -4.78 -20.42 -0.71
CA LEU A 473 -5.54 -19.17 -0.65
C LEU A 473 -7.03 -19.42 -0.36
N SER A 474 -7.65 -20.40 -1.04
CA SER A 474 -9.04 -20.80 -0.77
C SER A 474 -9.23 -21.29 0.67
N LEU A 475 -8.28 -22.07 1.19
CA LEU A 475 -8.29 -22.48 2.60
C LEU A 475 -8.12 -21.28 3.55
N ASN A 476 -7.26 -20.32 3.20
CA ASN A 476 -7.08 -19.10 3.98
C ASN A 476 -8.35 -18.23 3.97
N GLU A 477 -9.06 -18.14 2.85
CA GLU A 477 -10.35 -17.43 2.76
C GLU A 477 -11.38 -18.03 3.72
N LEU A 478 -11.54 -19.36 3.72
CA LEU A 478 -12.38 -20.06 4.68
C LEU A 478 -11.99 -19.74 6.13
N ALA A 479 -10.68 -19.78 6.44
CA ALA A 479 -10.18 -19.52 7.78
C ALA A 479 -10.45 -18.07 8.23
N CYS A 480 -10.21 -17.08 7.36
CA CYS A 480 -10.53 -15.68 7.62
C CYS A 480 -12.03 -15.51 7.90
N ASP A 481 -12.89 -16.11 7.09
CA ASP A 481 -14.34 -15.99 7.26
C ASP A 481 -14.82 -16.61 8.58
N LEU A 482 -14.30 -17.77 8.97
CA LEU A 482 -14.62 -18.39 10.26
C LEU A 482 -14.11 -17.62 11.47
N ALA A 483 -13.04 -16.83 11.31
CA ALA A 483 -12.52 -15.98 12.37
C ALA A 483 -13.35 -14.70 12.56
N GLU A 484 -13.91 -14.17 11.48
CA GLU A 484 -14.64 -12.90 11.47
C GLU A 484 -16.16 -13.07 11.65
N LYS A 485 -16.72 -14.22 11.28
CA LYS A 485 -18.15 -14.46 11.19
C LYS A 485 -18.52 -15.73 11.96
N ASP A 486 -19.67 -15.70 12.65
CA ASP A 486 -20.21 -16.89 13.30
C ASP A 486 -20.97 -17.76 12.29
N ILE A 487 -20.23 -18.60 11.55
CA ILE A 487 -20.76 -19.42 10.45
C ILE A 487 -20.81 -20.89 10.85
N GLU A 488 -22.02 -21.43 10.97
CA GLU A 488 -22.27 -22.86 11.20
C GLU A 488 -22.33 -23.66 9.90
N GLU A 489 -22.85 -23.04 8.84
CA GLU A 489 -23.03 -23.61 7.50
C GLU A 489 -23.03 -22.46 6.48
N TYR A 490 -22.38 -22.66 5.34
CA TYR A 490 -22.31 -21.63 4.29
C TYR A 490 -23.51 -21.69 3.33
N PRO A 491 -24.04 -20.53 2.91
CA PRO A 491 -25.01 -20.48 1.82
C PRO A 491 -24.31 -20.77 0.48
N THR A 492 -24.90 -21.62 -0.34
CA THR A 492 -24.31 -22.09 -1.60
C THR A 492 -23.96 -20.95 -2.57
N ASP A 493 -24.68 -19.83 -2.54
CA ASP A 493 -24.52 -18.68 -3.43
C ASP A 493 -23.50 -17.62 -2.96
N LEU A 494 -22.69 -17.92 -1.95
CA LEU A 494 -21.61 -17.06 -1.49
C LEU A 494 -20.66 -16.65 -2.62
N SER A 495 -20.25 -15.38 -2.64
CA SER A 495 -19.22 -14.88 -3.54
C SER A 495 -17.83 -15.15 -2.95
N LEU A 496 -16.96 -15.80 -3.73
CA LEU A 496 -15.58 -16.06 -3.34
C LEU A 496 -14.68 -14.89 -3.73
N ASP A 497 -13.79 -14.51 -2.82
CA ASP A 497 -12.67 -13.60 -3.05
C ASP A 497 -11.53 -14.30 -3.80
N ILE A 498 -11.37 -15.62 -3.60
CA ILE A 498 -10.35 -16.43 -4.27
C ILE A 498 -10.99 -17.24 -5.40
N PRO A 499 -10.60 -17.02 -6.66
CA PRO A 499 -11.14 -17.78 -7.77
C PRO A 499 -10.58 -19.21 -7.79
N LEU A 500 -11.44 -20.16 -8.09
CA LEU A 500 -11.07 -21.58 -8.17
C LEU A 500 -10.58 -21.97 -9.57
N CYS A 501 -9.90 -21.07 -10.29
CA CYS A 501 -9.53 -21.30 -11.68
C CYS A 501 -8.46 -22.38 -11.88
N PHE A 502 -7.74 -22.77 -10.83
CA PHE A 502 -6.75 -23.87 -10.88
C PHE A 502 -7.33 -25.20 -11.32
N VAL A 503 -8.65 -25.38 -11.25
CA VAL A 503 -9.33 -26.60 -11.71
C VAL A 503 -9.21 -26.83 -13.22
N THR A 504 -8.91 -25.78 -14.01
CA THR A 504 -8.74 -25.90 -15.46
C THR A 504 -7.36 -26.42 -15.86
N GLU A 505 -6.43 -26.58 -14.92
CA GLU A 505 -5.15 -27.22 -15.20
C GLU A 505 -5.32 -28.73 -15.42
N ALA A 506 -4.32 -29.37 -16.04
CA ALA A 506 -4.34 -30.81 -16.27
C ALA A 506 -4.54 -31.58 -14.93
N PRO A 507 -5.39 -32.63 -14.90
CA PRO A 507 -5.70 -33.35 -13.66
C PRO A 507 -4.47 -33.81 -12.88
N GLU A 508 -3.40 -34.23 -13.58
CA GLU A 508 -2.16 -34.68 -12.96
C GLU A 508 -1.41 -33.55 -12.24
N ILE A 509 -1.54 -32.29 -12.71
CA ILE A 509 -0.95 -31.11 -12.07
C ILE A 509 -1.71 -30.76 -10.79
N VAL A 510 -3.05 -30.78 -10.86
CA VAL A 510 -3.90 -30.49 -9.70
C VAL A 510 -3.72 -31.56 -8.63
N GLU A 511 -3.66 -32.84 -9.02
CA GLU A 511 -3.43 -33.95 -8.11
C GLU A 511 -2.04 -33.88 -7.44
N LYS A 512 -1.00 -33.52 -8.18
CA LYS A 512 0.35 -33.26 -7.60
C LYS A 512 0.31 -32.14 -6.58
N ALA A 513 -0.40 -31.04 -6.86
CA ALA A 513 -0.52 -29.91 -5.94
C ALA A 513 -1.24 -30.31 -4.64
N ILE A 514 -2.35 -31.03 -4.75
CA ILE A 514 -3.08 -31.54 -3.57
C ILE A 514 -2.20 -32.50 -2.77
N THR A 515 -1.54 -33.44 -3.43
CA THR A 515 -0.67 -34.44 -2.77
C THR A 515 0.49 -33.75 -2.03
N MET A 516 1.09 -32.72 -2.63
CA MET A 516 2.16 -31.92 -2.03
C MET A 516 1.69 -31.19 -0.76
N LEU A 517 0.45 -30.70 -0.75
CA LEU A 517 -0.14 -30.06 0.43
C LEU A 517 -0.52 -31.08 1.51
N GLN A 518 -1.10 -32.22 1.10
CA GLN A 518 -1.47 -33.31 2.00
C GLN A 518 -0.27 -33.98 2.67
N SER A 519 0.92 -33.94 2.06
CA SER A 519 2.14 -34.47 2.69
C SER A 519 2.64 -33.61 3.85
N HIS A 520 2.05 -32.43 4.07
CA HIS A 520 2.40 -31.50 5.14
C HIS A 520 1.15 -30.97 5.88
N PRO A 521 0.39 -31.86 6.55
CA PRO A 521 -0.87 -31.47 7.20
C PRO A 521 -0.69 -30.39 8.27
N GLU A 522 0.44 -30.36 8.97
CA GLU A 522 0.76 -29.33 9.96
C GLU A 522 0.77 -27.91 9.35
N LEU A 523 1.08 -27.79 8.06
CA LEU A 523 1.12 -26.51 7.35
C LEU A 523 -0.28 -26.07 6.92
N LEU A 524 -1.15 -27.01 6.59
CA LEU A 524 -2.58 -26.74 6.41
C LEU A 524 -3.19 -26.27 7.73
N GLN A 525 -2.85 -26.94 8.82
CA GLN A 525 -3.32 -26.59 10.16
C GLN A 525 -2.88 -25.18 10.58
N ALA A 526 -1.64 -24.81 10.29
CA ALA A 526 -1.12 -23.48 10.57
C ALA A 526 -1.93 -22.35 9.89
N VAL A 527 -2.56 -22.60 8.73
CA VAL A 527 -3.37 -21.60 8.01
C VAL A 527 -4.53 -21.11 8.90
N TRP A 528 -5.31 -22.03 9.46
CA TRP A 528 -6.50 -21.65 10.24
C TRP A 528 -6.17 -21.33 11.70
N GLU A 529 -5.13 -21.95 12.28
CA GLU A 529 -4.67 -21.62 13.63
C GLU A 529 -4.14 -20.19 13.73
N LYS A 530 -3.50 -19.69 12.67
CA LYS A 530 -3.06 -18.29 12.57
C LYS A 530 -4.22 -17.30 12.76
N HIS A 531 -5.43 -17.69 12.34
CA HIS A 531 -6.65 -16.89 12.50
C HIS A 531 -7.42 -17.21 13.79
N GLY A 532 -6.86 -18.05 14.67
CA GLY A 532 -7.50 -18.47 15.92
C GLY A 532 -8.65 -19.47 15.75
N VAL A 533 -8.77 -20.09 14.58
CA VAL A 533 -9.81 -21.07 14.26
C VAL A 533 -9.32 -22.46 14.64
N LYS A 534 -10.17 -23.25 15.31
CA LYS A 534 -9.85 -24.63 15.68
C LYS A 534 -10.11 -25.60 14.54
N THR A 535 -9.28 -26.64 14.44
CA THR A 535 -9.41 -27.70 13.42
C THR A 535 -10.81 -28.30 13.38
N GLU A 536 -11.43 -28.61 14.54
CA GLU A 536 -12.77 -29.20 14.57
C GLU A 536 -13.83 -28.30 13.92
N ARG A 537 -13.67 -26.97 14.04
CA ARG A 537 -14.59 -26.01 13.40
C ARG A 537 -14.41 -26.03 11.89
N VAL A 538 -13.18 -26.03 11.40
CA VAL A 538 -12.88 -26.14 9.95
C VAL A 538 -13.46 -27.43 9.40
N LEU A 539 -13.21 -28.58 10.06
CA LEU A 539 -13.70 -29.87 9.60
C LEU A 539 -15.24 -29.95 9.59
N LYS A 540 -15.91 -29.31 10.57
CA LYS A 540 -17.38 -29.24 10.64
C LYS A 540 -17.98 -28.51 9.43
N VAL A 541 -17.39 -27.38 9.02
CA VAL A 541 -17.96 -26.53 7.95
C VAL A 541 -17.48 -26.91 6.55
N TRP A 542 -16.38 -27.66 6.44
CA TRP A 542 -15.73 -28.02 5.17
C TRP A 542 -16.70 -28.58 4.12
N PRO A 543 -17.65 -29.51 4.44
CA PRO A 543 -18.60 -29.99 3.44
C PRO A 543 -19.48 -28.88 2.83
N SER A 544 -19.94 -27.91 3.63
CA SER A 544 -20.72 -26.78 3.12
C SER A 544 -19.86 -25.80 2.30
N TRP A 545 -18.59 -25.61 2.67
CA TRP A 545 -17.63 -24.83 1.88
C TRP A 545 -17.40 -25.45 0.51
N ILE A 546 -17.25 -26.78 0.42
CA ILE A 546 -17.11 -27.47 -0.87
C ILE A 546 -18.35 -27.29 -1.75
N LYS A 547 -19.56 -27.22 -1.18
CA LYS A 547 -20.78 -26.90 -1.95
C LYS A 547 -20.72 -25.49 -2.55
N VAL A 548 -20.24 -24.50 -1.78
CA VAL A 548 -19.99 -23.14 -2.30
C VAL A 548 -18.99 -23.18 -3.46
N CYS A 549 -17.88 -23.90 -3.29
CA CYS A 549 -16.86 -24.06 -4.32
C CYS A 549 -17.43 -24.66 -5.61
N ASN A 550 -18.24 -25.71 -5.51
CA ASN A 550 -18.86 -26.36 -6.68
C ASN A 550 -19.83 -25.41 -7.39
N HIS A 551 -20.69 -24.72 -6.63
CA HIS A 551 -21.63 -23.76 -7.22
C HIS A 551 -20.94 -22.58 -7.89
N TRP A 552 -19.81 -22.12 -7.34
CA TRP A 552 -18.99 -21.11 -8.00
C TRP A 552 -18.43 -21.62 -9.33
N LEU A 553 -17.97 -22.88 -9.38
CA LEU A 553 -17.47 -23.50 -10.61
C LEU A 553 -18.57 -23.60 -11.67
N ASP A 554 -19.76 -24.08 -11.31
CA ASP A 554 -20.92 -24.19 -12.23
C ASP A 554 -21.33 -22.83 -12.80
N LYS A 555 -21.21 -21.75 -12.02
CA LYS A 555 -21.52 -20.38 -12.48
C LYS A 555 -20.46 -19.80 -13.43
N VAL A 556 -19.20 -20.19 -13.28
CA VAL A 556 -18.08 -19.59 -14.03
C VAL A 556 -17.79 -20.37 -15.32
N TYR A 557 -18.02 -21.68 -15.31
CA TYR A 557 -17.78 -22.57 -16.44
C TYR A 557 -19.14 -23.16 -16.85
N ASP A 558 -19.79 -22.57 -17.86
CA ASP A 558 -21.17 -22.79 -18.35
C ASP A 558 -21.55 -24.24 -18.81
N PHE A 559 -20.87 -25.27 -18.31
CA PHE A 559 -21.17 -26.68 -18.52
C PHE A 559 -21.03 -27.39 -17.17
N GLU A 560 -22.11 -28.00 -16.68
CA GLU A 560 -22.21 -28.80 -15.44
C GLU A 560 -20.84 -29.37 -15.04
N TRP A 561 -20.20 -28.79 -14.02
CA TRP A 561 -18.87 -29.23 -13.61
C TRP A 561 -19.02 -30.55 -12.84
N PHE A 562 -19.00 -31.66 -13.56
CA PHE A 562 -19.35 -32.98 -13.00
C PHE A 562 -18.33 -33.56 -12.01
N ASP A 563 -17.07 -33.10 -12.05
CA ASP A 563 -15.99 -33.70 -11.26
C ASP A 563 -15.90 -33.15 -9.82
N GLY A 564 -16.72 -32.13 -9.50
CA GLY A 564 -16.66 -31.40 -8.24
C GLY A 564 -15.31 -30.71 -8.02
N SER A 565 -15.19 -29.96 -6.93
CA SER A 565 -13.96 -29.24 -6.64
C SER A 565 -12.86 -30.22 -6.21
N PRO A 566 -11.71 -30.31 -6.93
CA PRO A 566 -10.70 -31.34 -6.68
C PRO A 566 -10.05 -31.19 -5.30
N HIS A 567 -9.99 -29.97 -4.76
CA HIS A 567 -9.47 -29.71 -3.42
C HIS A 567 -10.41 -30.18 -2.29
N ALA A 568 -11.59 -30.75 -2.58
CA ALA A 568 -12.41 -31.43 -1.58
C ALA A 568 -11.63 -32.52 -0.82
N LYS A 569 -10.64 -33.13 -1.49
CA LYS A 569 -9.74 -34.15 -0.93
C LYS A 569 -8.65 -33.56 -0.02
N LEU A 570 -8.42 -32.24 -0.01
CA LEU A 570 -7.31 -31.58 0.68
C LEU A 570 -7.19 -32.00 2.15
N LEU A 571 -8.32 -32.13 2.86
CA LEU A 571 -8.34 -32.42 4.30
C LEU A 571 -8.43 -33.91 4.66
N MET A 572 -8.17 -34.82 3.70
CA MET A 572 -8.07 -36.27 3.96
C MET A 572 -7.12 -36.65 5.10
N PRO A 573 -5.93 -36.03 5.27
CA PRO A 573 -5.04 -36.30 6.40
C PRO A 573 -5.67 -36.05 7.77
N PHE A 574 -6.73 -35.23 7.84
CA PHE A 574 -7.47 -34.92 9.07
C PHE A 574 -8.70 -35.83 9.28
N GLY A 575 -8.82 -36.91 8.51
CA GLY A 575 -9.92 -37.87 8.62
C GLY A 575 -11.19 -37.49 7.85
N LEU A 576 -11.18 -36.40 7.06
CA LEU A 576 -12.28 -36.04 6.17
C LEU A 576 -12.16 -36.79 4.83
N ASN A 577 -13.02 -37.78 4.62
CA ASN A 577 -13.16 -38.44 3.34
C ASN A 577 -14.48 -38.02 2.67
N ILE A 578 -14.48 -36.84 2.06
CA ILE A 578 -15.57 -36.43 1.16
C ILE A 578 -15.37 -37.23 -0.12
N LYS A 579 -16.12 -38.31 -0.30
CA LYS A 579 -16.15 -39.02 -1.57
C LYS A 579 -16.66 -38.05 -2.63
N SER A 580 -16.02 -38.03 -3.80
CA SER A 580 -16.34 -37.19 -4.96
C SER A 580 -17.70 -37.50 -5.61
N VAL A 581 -18.68 -38.02 -4.85
CA VAL A 581 -19.97 -38.52 -5.33
C VAL A 581 -21.14 -38.15 -4.39
N GLU A 582 -20.91 -37.55 -3.22
CA GLU A 582 -22.01 -37.01 -2.38
C GLU A 582 -22.17 -35.49 -2.60
N ILE A 583 -22.23 -35.11 -3.88
CA ILE A 583 -22.67 -33.78 -4.32
C ILE A 583 -24.05 -34.03 -4.95
N ASP A 584 -25.05 -34.29 -4.11
CA ASP A 584 -26.46 -34.21 -4.50
C ASP A 584 -27.00 -32.79 -4.28
#